data_AF-A0A8S2I2F1-F1
#
_entry.id   AF-A0A8S2I2F1-F1
#
_cell.length_a   1.000
_cell.length_b   1.000
_cell.length_c   1.000
_cell.angle_alpha   90.00
_cell.angle_beta   90.00
_cell.angle_gamma   90.00
#
_symmetry.space_group_name_H-M   'P 1'
#
loop_
_entity.id
_entity.type
_entity.pdbx_description
1 polymer ?
#
loop_
_entity_poly.entity_id
_entity_poly.type
_entity_poly.pdbx_seq_one_letter_code
_entity_poly.pdbx_strand_id
1 'polypeptide(L)'
;MAFPTFELDNVGNLAWIQRSFKKRECIKFIPVSSQPDCCYCGKTYSRHDVQCGSIDYNFLSTNEKWSVQKHTKTYQTDAYGTIEFEGQQHPTKAQYVRLSHDTRPDLVLKLFVKEWNLKLPRLVISIDGGIANFELQPKLKRVLKKGLFRAAKTTGAWIITNGTNTGNR
;
A
#
# COMPACT_ATOMS: atom_id res chain seq x y z
N MET A 1 13.88 -11.66 -36.06
CA MET A 1 13.20 -10.82 -35.06
C MET A 1 12.70 -11.74 -33.97
N ALA A 2 13.37 -11.76 -32.82
CA ALA A 2 12.95 -12.55 -31.67
C ALA A 2 11.98 -11.69 -30.86
N PHE A 3 10.72 -12.11 -30.76
CA PHE A 3 9.80 -11.58 -29.77
C PHE A 3 10.31 -11.95 -28.38
N PRO A 4 10.28 -11.03 -27.39
CA PRO A 4 10.62 -11.41 -26.03
C PRO A 4 9.54 -12.37 -25.53
N THR A 5 9.95 -13.56 -25.11
CA THR A 5 9.09 -14.51 -24.40
C THR A 5 8.67 -13.87 -23.08
N PHE A 6 7.39 -13.54 -22.95
CA PHE A 6 6.78 -13.30 -21.65
C PHE A 6 6.93 -14.58 -20.82
N GLU A 7 7.60 -14.49 -19.67
CA GLU A 7 7.68 -15.58 -18.70
C GLU A 7 6.26 -15.99 -18.27
N LEU A 8 5.84 -17.20 -18.65
CA LEU A 8 4.51 -17.78 -18.42
C LEU A 8 4.23 -18.12 -16.94
N ASP A 9 5.19 -17.96 -16.04
CA ASP A 9 5.06 -18.33 -14.63
C ASP A 9 4.24 -17.31 -13.80
N ASN A 10 3.97 -16.12 -14.33
CA ASN A 10 3.31 -15.02 -13.59
C ASN A 10 1.78 -14.96 -13.74
N VAL A 11 1.19 -15.63 -14.73
CA VAL A 11 -0.25 -15.46 -15.04
C VAL A 11 -1.15 -16.04 -13.95
N GLY A 12 -0.78 -17.18 -13.36
CA GLY A 12 -1.54 -17.82 -12.28
C GLY A 12 -1.54 -17.02 -10.97
N ASN A 13 -0.42 -16.37 -10.67
CA ASN A 13 -0.20 -15.55 -9.48
C ASN A 13 -1.09 -14.29 -9.49
N LEU A 14 -1.08 -13.58 -10.62
CA LEU A 14 -1.90 -12.38 -10.83
C LEU A 14 -3.40 -12.67 -10.71
N ALA A 15 -3.87 -13.81 -11.24
CA ALA A 15 -5.27 -14.22 -11.14
C ALA A 15 -5.68 -14.58 -9.69
N TRP A 16 -4.78 -15.12 -8.88
CA TRP A 16 -5.05 -15.38 -7.46
C TRP A 16 -5.14 -14.07 -6.66
N ILE A 17 -4.20 -13.14 -6.87
CA ILE A 17 -4.18 -11.82 -6.23
C ILE A 17 -5.50 -11.09 -6.49
N GLN A 18 -5.91 -10.99 -7.76
CA GLN A 18 -7.12 -10.28 -8.16
C GLN A 18 -8.39 -10.86 -7.52
N ARG A 19 -8.47 -12.17 -7.31
CA ARG A 19 -9.64 -12.82 -6.67
C ARG A 19 -9.62 -12.73 -5.15
N SER A 20 -8.44 -12.66 -4.55
CA SER A 20 -8.26 -12.81 -3.11
C SER A 20 -8.23 -11.48 -2.37
N PHE A 21 -7.79 -10.41 -3.05
CA PHE A 21 -7.65 -9.09 -2.43
C PHE A 21 -8.64 -8.08 -2.98
N LYS A 22 -9.17 -7.28 -2.06
CA LYS A 22 -10.09 -6.20 -2.37
C LYS A 22 -9.40 -4.87 -2.11
N LYS A 23 -9.80 -3.85 -2.87
CA LYS A 23 -9.59 -2.45 -2.52
C LYS A 23 -10.88 -1.84 -1.99
N ARG A 24 -10.78 -0.67 -1.39
CA ARG A 24 -11.93 0.08 -0.87
C ARG A 24 -11.89 1.51 -1.42
N GLU A 25 -13.03 1.96 -1.92
CA GLU A 25 -13.20 3.29 -2.52
C GLU A 25 -14.33 4.04 -1.81
N CYS A 26 -14.17 5.36 -1.69
CA CYS A 26 -15.21 6.23 -1.14
C CYS A 26 -16.34 6.36 -2.17
N ILE A 27 -17.58 6.11 -1.73
CA ILE A 27 -18.79 6.11 -2.58
C ILE A 27 -19.79 7.20 -2.21
N LYS A 28 -19.43 8.08 -1.26
CA LYS A 28 -20.26 9.21 -0.86
C LYS A 28 -19.38 10.37 -0.41
N PHE A 29 -19.62 11.54 -0.98
CA PHE A 29 -18.93 12.77 -0.58
C PHE A 29 -19.50 13.24 0.77
N ILE A 30 -18.65 13.30 1.80
CA ILE A 30 -18.98 13.92 3.09
C ILE A 30 -17.95 15.03 3.31
N PRO A 31 -18.37 16.32 3.32
CA PRO A 31 -17.46 17.44 3.45
C PRO A 31 -16.74 17.44 4.81
N VAL A 32 -15.46 17.77 4.81
CA VAL A 32 -14.71 18.03 6.04
C VAL A 32 -15.13 19.40 6.57
N SER A 33 -15.43 19.51 7.86
CA SER A 33 -15.93 20.75 8.46
C SER A 33 -15.01 21.95 8.27
N SER A 34 -13.69 21.73 8.18
CA SER A 34 -12.69 22.79 7.93
C SER A 34 -12.41 23.04 6.45
N GLN A 35 -12.82 22.14 5.55
CA GLN A 35 -12.56 22.21 4.11
C GLN A 35 -13.77 21.64 3.34
N PRO A 36 -14.83 22.44 3.13
CA PRO A 36 -16.08 21.97 2.56
C PRO A 36 -15.95 21.37 1.14
N ASP A 37 -14.95 21.81 0.38
CA ASP A 37 -14.67 21.31 -0.97
C ASP A 37 -13.98 19.93 -0.99
N CYS A 38 -13.55 19.45 0.17
CA CYS A 38 -12.85 18.20 0.35
C CYS A 38 -13.71 17.18 1.10
N CYS A 39 -13.76 15.96 0.59
CA CYS A 39 -14.33 14.84 1.33
C CYS A 39 -13.35 14.33 2.40
N TYR A 40 -13.85 13.66 3.44
CA TYR A 40 -13.02 12.91 4.41
C TYR A 40 -12.12 11.84 3.77
N CYS A 41 -12.38 11.43 2.51
CA CYS A 41 -11.48 10.56 1.75
C CYS A 41 -10.26 11.31 1.13
N GLY A 42 -10.17 12.63 1.32
CA GLY A 42 -9.09 13.50 0.83
C GLY A 42 -9.24 13.95 -0.63
N LYS A 43 -10.30 13.50 -1.33
CA LYS A 43 -10.57 13.93 -2.72
C LYS A 43 -11.50 15.14 -2.74
N THR A 44 -11.26 16.04 -3.70
CA THR A 44 -12.18 17.13 -4.01
C THR A 44 -13.44 16.59 -4.66
N TYR A 45 -14.50 17.40 -4.70
CA TYR A 45 -15.75 17.04 -5.36
C TYR A 45 -15.55 16.52 -6.80
N SER A 46 -14.76 17.24 -7.61
CA SER A 46 -14.45 16.90 -9.00
C SER A 46 -13.63 15.63 -9.19
N ARG A 47 -12.91 15.18 -8.17
CA ARG A 47 -12.03 13.99 -8.20
C ARG A 47 -12.63 12.81 -7.45
N HIS A 48 -13.81 12.99 -6.88
CA HIS A 48 -14.58 11.90 -6.29
C HIS A 48 -15.13 11.01 -7.42
N ASP A 49 -15.17 9.70 -7.20
CA ASP A 49 -15.54 8.73 -8.25
C ASP A 49 -16.92 9.07 -8.87
N VAL A 50 -16.99 9.03 -10.21
CA VAL A 50 -18.17 9.37 -11.04
C VAL A 50 -19.33 8.40 -10.78
N GLN A 51 -19.06 7.23 -10.16
CA GLN A 51 -20.07 6.28 -9.72
C GLN A 51 -20.76 6.66 -8.40
N CYS A 52 -20.37 7.75 -7.74
CA CYS A 52 -21.27 8.44 -6.82
C CYS A 52 -22.46 8.93 -7.63
N GLY A 53 -23.62 8.28 -7.46
CA GLY A 53 -24.87 8.77 -8.01
C GLY A 53 -24.97 10.28 -7.84
N SER A 54 -25.39 10.94 -8.93
CA SER A 54 -25.76 12.35 -9.10
C SER A 54 -25.72 13.22 -7.84
N ILE A 55 -25.14 14.41 -8.01
CA ILE A 55 -25.17 15.53 -7.06
C ILE A 55 -26.56 15.68 -6.43
N ASP A 56 -26.78 15.09 -5.27
CA ASP A 56 -27.96 15.42 -4.48
C ASP A 56 -27.56 16.67 -3.69
N TYR A 57 -27.86 17.84 -4.23
CA TYR A 57 -27.61 19.14 -3.59
C TYR A 57 -28.29 19.26 -2.20
N ASN A 58 -29.16 18.31 -1.85
CA ASN A 58 -29.71 18.15 -0.50
C ASN A 58 -28.70 17.64 0.54
N PHE A 59 -27.52 17.12 0.14
CA PHE A 59 -26.56 16.47 1.06
C PHE A 59 -25.80 17.42 2.01
N LEU A 60 -25.75 18.73 1.71
CA LEU A 60 -25.16 19.73 2.61
C LEU A 60 -25.96 19.90 3.92
N SER A 61 -27.17 19.33 3.99
CA SER A 61 -28.05 19.39 5.16
C SER A 61 -27.92 18.19 6.11
N THR A 62 -27.16 17.16 5.75
CA THR A 62 -27.04 15.97 6.59
C THR A 62 -25.94 16.16 7.62
N ASN A 63 -26.30 16.17 8.90
CA ASN A 63 -25.36 16.16 10.04
C ASN A 63 -24.65 14.77 10.16
N GLU A 64 -24.49 14.07 9.04
CA GLU A 64 -23.98 12.71 8.97
C GLU A 64 -22.46 12.71 9.08
N LYS A 65 -21.95 11.88 9.99
CA LYS A 65 -20.51 11.70 10.19
C LYS A 65 -19.97 10.64 9.22
N TRP A 66 -18.91 10.98 8.50
CA TRP A 66 -18.21 10.03 7.64
C TRP A 66 -17.73 8.83 8.44
N SER A 67 -17.86 7.64 7.85
CA SER A 67 -17.43 6.37 8.41
C SER A 67 -17.12 5.40 7.30
N VAL A 68 -16.08 4.59 7.50
CA VAL A 68 -15.60 3.62 6.51
C VAL A 68 -16.73 2.66 6.12
N GLN A 69 -17.54 2.20 7.08
CA GLN A 69 -18.57 1.18 6.86
C GLN A 69 -19.71 1.67 5.96
N LYS A 70 -20.12 2.94 6.10
CA LYS A 70 -21.26 3.51 5.36
C LYS A 70 -20.87 4.19 4.06
N HIS A 71 -19.70 4.83 4.03
CA HIS A 71 -19.32 5.76 2.97
C HIS A 71 -18.30 5.19 2.00
N THR A 72 -17.93 3.92 2.16
CA THR A 72 -17.00 3.24 1.26
C THR A 72 -17.53 1.88 0.83
N LYS A 73 -17.12 1.43 -0.35
CA LYS A 73 -17.44 0.10 -0.88
C LYS A 73 -16.17 -0.64 -1.29
N THR A 74 -16.21 -1.95 -1.15
CA THR A 74 -15.10 -2.81 -1.59
C THR A 74 -15.28 -3.25 -3.03
N TYR A 75 -14.18 -3.26 -3.77
CA TYR A 75 -14.08 -3.76 -5.14
C TYR A 75 -12.90 -4.73 -5.23
N GLN A 76 -12.83 -5.55 -6.28
CA GLN A 76 -11.62 -6.34 -6.52
C GLN A 76 -10.42 -5.40 -6.72
N THR A 77 -9.26 -5.79 -6.22
CA THR A 77 -8.05 -4.98 -6.41
C THR A 77 -7.66 -4.95 -7.88
N ASP A 78 -7.32 -3.78 -8.38
CA ASP A 78 -6.88 -3.50 -9.75
C ASP A 78 -5.47 -2.91 -9.78
N ALA A 79 -4.83 -2.78 -8.61
CA ALA A 79 -3.51 -2.19 -8.46
C ALA A 79 -2.58 -3.23 -7.82
N TYR A 80 -1.89 -3.99 -8.67
CA TYR A 80 -0.93 -5.02 -8.28
C TYR A 80 0.04 -5.31 -9.42
N GLY A 81 1.21 -5.85 -9.11
CA GLY A 81 2.24 -6.19 -10.08
C GLY A 81 3.63 -5.76 -9.61
N THR A 82 4.49 -5.40 -10.54
CA THR A 82 5.85 -4.95 -10.26
C THR A 82 6.00 -3.46 -10.54
N ILE A 83 6.62 -2.74 -9.61
CA ILE A 83 7.02 -1.34 -9.77
C ILE A 83 8.49 -1.30 -10.20
N GLU A 84 8.75 -0.53 -11.25
CA GLU A 84 10.09 -0.18 -11.72
C GLU A 84 10.29 1.32 -11.54
N PHE A 85 11.36 1.72 -10.85
CA PHE A 85 11.68 3.12 -10.63
C PHE A 85 12.58 3.63 -11.75
N GLU A 86 12.22 4.76 -12.35
CA GLU A 86 13.01 5.41 -13.39
C GLU A 86 14.29 6.06 -12.81
N GLY A 87 15.39 6.04 -13.58
CA GLY A 87 16.61 6.79 -13.28
C GLY A 87 17.77 6.03 -12.60
N GLN A 88 17.51 4.91 -11.92
CA GLN A 88 18.56 3.99 -11.47
C GLN A 88 18.14 2.54 -11.73
N GLN A 89 19.06 1.73 -12.25
CA GLN A 89 18.86 0.29 -12.28
C GLN A 89 18.86 -0.23 -10.84
N HIS A 90 17.66 -0.37 -10.27
CA HIS A 90 17.52 -1.10 -9.03
C HIS A 90 17.77 -2.58 -9.29
N PRO A 91 18.65 -3.23 -8.52
CA PRO A 91 18.98 -4.64 -8.74
C PRO A 91 17.79 -5.58 -8.48
N THR A 92 16.72 -5.08 -7.86
CA THR A 92 15.54 -5.86 -7.50
C THR A 92 14.26 -5.16 -7.95
N LYS A 93 13.41 -5.91 -8.66
CA LYS A 93 12.03 -5.54 -8.97
C LYS A 93 11.19 -5.49 -7.69
N ALA A 94 10.41 -4.43 -7.50
CA ALA A 94 9.57 -4.27 -6.31
C ALA A 94 8.17 -4.81 -6.58
N GLN A 95 7.74 -5.84 -5.84
CA GLN A 95 6.37 -6.34 -5.92
C GLN A 95 5.41 -5.44 -5.14
N TYR A 96 4.21 -5.25 -5.68
CA TYR A 96 3.20 -4.34 -5.17
C TYR A 96 1.80 -4.95 -5.24
N VAL A 97 0.98 -4.67 -4.22
CA VAL A 97 -0.47 -4.92 -4.21
C VAL A 97 -1.15 -3.90 -3.31
N ARG A 98 -2.29 -3.36 -3.77
CA ARG A 98 -3.19 -2.54 -2.94
C ARG A 98 -4.19 -3.42 -2.21
N LEU A 99 -4.31 -3.22 -0.90
CA LEU A 99 -5.20 -3.96 0.01
C LEU A 99 -6.24 -3.04 0.65
N SER A 100 -7.38 -3.60 1.04
CA SER A 100 -8.34 -2.96 1.93
C SER A 100 -7.86 -3.11 3.39
N HIS A 101 -8.19 -2.14 4.25
CA HIS A 101 -7.76 -2.12 5.65
C HIS A 101 -8.21 -3.34 6.48
N ASP A 102 -9.29 -3.99 6.05
CA ASP A 102 -9.93 -5.17 6.68
C ASP A 102 -9.50 -6.49 6.01
N THR A 103 -8.44 -6.47 5.19
CA THR A 103 -7.87 -7.68 4.60
C THR A 103 -7.37 -8.62 5.69
N ARG A 104 -7.79 -9.88 5.65
CA ARG A 104 -7.35 -10.87 6.65
C ARG A 104 -5.83 -11.12 6.55
N PRO A 105 -5.09 -11.13 7.68
CA PRO A 105 -3.63 -11.29 7.67
C PRO A 105 -3.13 -12.63 7.08
N ASP A 106 -3.93 -13.70 7.16
CA ASP A 106 -3.57 -15.01 6.58
C ASP A 106 -3.39 -14.95 5.06
N LEU A 107 -4.18 -14.12 4.38
CA LEU A 107 -4.04 -13.89 2.93
C LEU A 107 -2.73 -13.14 2.62
N VAL A 108 -2.35 -12.18 3.46
CA VAL A 108 -1.08 -11.42 3.31
C VAL A 108 0.11 -12.35 3.53
N LEU A 109 0.04 -13.22 4.54
CA LEU A 109 1.09 -14.23 4.76
C LEU A 109 1.20 -15.20 3.58
N LYS A 110 0.05 -15.66 3.04
CA LYS A 110 0.03 -16.50 1.84
C LYS A 110 0.65 -15.78 0.64
N LEU A 111 0.31 -14.52 0.43
CA LEU A 111 0.93 -13.69 -0.62
C LEU A 111 2.46 -13.70 -0.48
N PHE A 112 2.97 -13.40 0.71
CA PHE A 112 4.42 -13.37 0.94
C PHE A 112 5.09 -14.71 0.66
N VAL A 113 4.56 -15.81 1.20
CA VAL A 113 5.25 -17.11 1.16
C VAL A 113 5.00 -17.86 -0.14
N LYS A 114 3.77 -17.83 -0.68
CA LYS A 114 3.38 -18.63 -1.83
C LYS A 114 3.53 -17.87 -3.14
N GLU A 115 2.98 -16.66 -3.19
CA GLU A 115 2.96 -15.89 -4.44
C GLU A 115 4.26 -15.13 -4.68
N TRP A 116 4.85 -14.54 -3.63
CA TRP A 116 6.13 -13.83 -3.74
C TRP A 116 7.34 -14.71 -3.40
N ASN A 117 7.11 -15.99 -3.12
CA ASN A 117 8.13 -16.99 -2.83
C ASN A 117 9.14 -16.55 -1.74
N LEU A 118 8.67 -15.81 -0.74
CA LEU A 118 9.49 -15.45 0.41
C LEU A 118 9.60 -16.63 1.35
N LYS A 119 10.82 -16.94 1.78
CA LYS A 119 11.03 -17.91 2.85
C LYS A 119 10.34 -17.42 4.13
N LEU A 120 9.61 -18.32 4.78
CA LEU A 120 9.00 -18.05 6.09
C LEU A 120 10.10 -17.59 7.08
N PRO A 121 9.93 -16.45 7.77
CA PRO A 121 10.97 -15.89 8.60
C PRO A 121 11.00 -16.59 9.96
N ARG A 122 12.16 -16.58 10.60
CA ARG A 122 12.30 -17.03 12.00
C ARG A 122 12.11 -15.89 13.01
N LEU A 123 12.10 -14.65 12.53
CA LEU A 123 12.01 -13.43 13.30
C LEU A 123 11.37 -12.35 12.43
N VAL A 124 10.52 -11.50 13.01
CA VAL A 124 9.96 -10.32 12.35
C VAL A 124 10.42 -9.08 13.12
N ILE A 125 10.96 -8.10 12.40
CA ILE A 125 11.42 -6.83 12.95
C ILE A 125 10.51 -5.74 12.37
N SER A 126 9.67 -5.13 13.22
CA SER A 126 8.90 -3.93 12.85
C SER A 126 9.71 -2.69 13.17
N ILE A 127 9.83 -1.76 12.21
CA ILE A 127 10.45 -0.46 12.41
C ILE A 127 9.42 0.61 12.10
N ASP A 128 8.97 1.27 13.15
CA ASP A 128 8.10 2.43 13.08
C ASP A 128 8.93 3.70 13.23
N GLY A 129 8.74 4.64 12.30
CA GLY A 129 9.39 5.95 12.31
C GLY A 129 8.40 7.06 12.65
N GLY A 130 8.91 8.20 13.11
CA GLY A 130 8.12 9.42 13.25
C GLY A 130 7.80 10.06 11.89
N ILE A 131 6.74 10.87 11.84
CA ILE A 131 6.34 11.65 10.65
C ILE A 131 7.28 12.86 10.43
N ALA A 132 7.99 13.29 11.48
CA ALA A 132 8.94 14.40 11.42
C ALA A 132 10.30 13.94 10.89
N ASN A 133 10.91 14.74 10.01
CA ASN A 133 12.26 14.55 9.52
C ASN A 133 13.24 14.57 10.70
N PHE A 134 13.74 13.40 11.09
CA PHE A 134 14.77 13.26 12.11
C PHE A 134 16.11 12.96 11.43
N GLU A 135 17.12 13.80 11.69
CA GLU A 135 18.45 13.58 11.16
C GLU A 135 19.31 12.80 12.16
N LEU A 136 19.59 11.55 11.81
CA LEU A 136 20.53 10.72 12.55
C LEU A 136 21.96 11.16 12.26
N GLN A 137 22.78 11.26 13.31
CA GLN A 137 24.22 11.45 13.14
C GLN A 137 24.80 10.36 12.20
N PRO A 138 25.71 10.71 11.26
CA PRO A 138 26.19 9.77 10.24
C PRO A 138 26.76 8.46 10.80
N LYS A 139 27.46 8.53 11.94
CA LYS A 139 28.01 7.36 12.64
C LYS A 139 26.89 6.41 13.10
N LEU A 140 25.82 6.94 13.69
CA LEU A 140 24.68 6.16 14.15
C LEU A 140 23.89 5.57 12.97
N LYS A 141 23.64 6.35 11.92
CA LYS A 141 23.02 5.88 10.65
C LYS A 141 23.78 4.68 10.08
N ARG A 142 25.13 4.73 10.08
CA ARG A 142 25.99 3.64 9.60
C ARG A 142 25.91 2.39 10.49
N VAL A 143 26.01 2.55 11.80
CA VAL A 143 25.96 1.42 12.75
C VAL A 143 24.60 0.75 12.69
N LEU A 144 23.51 1.52 12.68
CA LEU A 144 22.15 1.02 12.59
C LEU A 144 21.92 0.23 11.29
N LYS A 145 22.27 0.82 10.14
CA LYS A 145 22.17 0.14 8.82
C LYS A 145 22.95 -1.18 8.80
N LYS A 146 24.18 -1.17 9.30
CA LYS A 146 25.04 -2.37 9.35
C LYS A 146 24.49 -3.43 10.28
N GLY A 147 24.00 -3.04 11.46
CA GLY A 147 23.37 -3.94 12.43
C GLY A 147 22.12 -4.60 11.87
N LEU A 148 21.22 -3.80 11.28
CA LEU A 148 19.97 -4.28 10.69
C LEU A 148 20.22 -5.24 9.51
N PHE A 149 21.13 -4.87 8.60
CA PHE A 149 21.51 -5.74 7.49
C PHE A 149 22.08 -7.08 7.96
N ARG A 150 22.96 -7.05 8.99
CA ARG A 150 23.51 -8.27 9.58
C ARG A 150 22.42 -9.13 10.23
N ALA A 151 21.53 -8.53 11.02
CA ALA A 151 20.44 -9.25 11.67
C ALA A 151 19.54 -9.95 10.65
N ALA A 152 19.11 -9.24 9.59
CA ALA A 152 18.30 -9.82 8.52
C ALA A 152 19.01 -10.96 7.80
N LYS A 153 20.28 -10.78 7.41
CA LYS A 153 21.04 -11.78 6.68
C LYS A 153 21.31 -13.04 7.51
N THR A 154 21.62 -12.89 8.79
CA THR A 154 21.99 -14.02 9.66
C THR A 154 20.78 -14.83 10.11
N THR A 155 19.65 -14.18 10.39
CA THR A 155 18.46 -14.84 10.94
C THR A 155 17.43 -15.22 9.88
N GLY A 156 17.50 -14.63 8.69
CA GLY A 156 16.41 -14.68 7.71
C GLY A 156 15.17 -13.93 8.19
N ALA A 157 15.36 -12.83 8.94
CA ALA A 157 14.26 -12.02 9.45
C ALA A 157 13.56 -11.24 8.34
N TRP A 158 12.25 -11.08 8.47
CA TRP A 158 11.52 -10.05 7.72
C TRP A 158 11.65 -8.71 8.44
N ILE A 159 11.96 -7.66 7.69
CA ILE A 159 11.92 -6.28 8.17
C ILE A 159 10.69 -5.62 7.58
N ILE A 160 9.80 -5.12 8.43
CA ILE A 160 8.57 -4.44 8.04
C ILE A 160 8.68 -2.98 8.48
N THR A 161 8.38 -2.05 7.58
CA THR A 161 8.39 -0.60 7.82
C THR A 161 7.21 0.06 7.11
N ASN A 162 6.95 1.34 7.40
CA ASN A 162 5.86 2.10 6.77
C ASN A 162 6.13 2.51 5.31
N GLY A 163 7.34 2.29 4.79
CA GLY A 163 7.66 2.48 3.36
C GLY A 163 7.63 3.92 2.85
N THR A 164 7.60 4.94 3.72
CA THR A 164 7.61 6.36 3.33
C THR A 164 9.02 6.95 3.29
N ASN A 165 9.29 7.81 2.31
CA ASN A 165 10.54 8.57 2.22
C ASN A 165 10.45 9.89 3.00
N THR A 166 10.18 9.80 4.31
CA THR A 166 10.03 10.95 5.21
C THR A 166 11.22 11.10 6.16
N GLY A 167 12.42 10.78 5.68
CA GLY A 167 13.68 10.99 6.38
C GLY A 167 14.72 11.48 5.39
N ASN A 168 15.29 12.65 5.66
CA ASN A 168 16.21 13.31 4.72
C ASN A 168 17.42 12.42 4.36
N ARG A 169 17.87 12.59 3.11
CA ARG A 169 19.04 11.96 2.47
C ARG A 169 20.24 11.82 3.40
#